data_AF-A0A0U1D2B3-F1
#
_entry.id   AF-A0A0U1D2B3-F1
#
_cell.length_a   1.000
_cell.length_b   1.000
_cell.length_c   1.000
_cell.angle_alpha   90.00
_cell.angle_beta   90.00
_cell.angle_gamma   90.00
#
_symmetry.space_group_name_H-M   'P 1'
#
loop_
_entity.id
_entity.type
_entity.pdbx_description
1 polymer ?
#
loop_
_entity_poly.entity_id
_entity_poly.type
_entity_poly.pdbx_seq_one_letter_code
_entity_poly.pdbx_strand_id
1 'polypeptide(L)'
;MEFDVTIEILKGQRNKYEIDHETGRVRLDRYLYTSMGYPTDYGFIEDTLGEDGDPLDAMVLLPQSVFPGVIVEARPVGMFRMTDEKGGDDKVLCVPAGDHRWDHIQDIADVPEFELDVIKHFFVHYKDLEPGKFVKAADWVGRAEAEAEIQRSVERFKAGGH
;
A
#
# COMPACT_ATOMS: atom_id res chain seq x y z
N MET A 1 8.92 -11.10 9.31
CA MET A 1 7.67 -11.40 8.59
C MET A 1 7.92 -11.04 7.14
N GLU A 2 7.62 -11.96 6.23
CA GLU A 2 7.79 -11.80 4.78
C GLU A 2 6.50 -12.29 4.11
N PHE A 3 6.12 -11.68 2.99
CA PHE A 3 4.89 -11.96 2.25
C PHE A 3 5.01 -11.47 0.80
N ASP A 4 4.12 -11.96 -0.05
CA ASP A 4 4.03 -11.52 -1.44
C ASP A 4 3.14 -10.28 -1.56
N VAL A 5 3.65 -9.27 -2.27
CA VAL A 5 2.88 -8.09 -2.67
C VAL A 5 2.70 -8.12 -4.18
N THR A 6 1.45 -8.10 -4.63
CA THR A 6 1.14 -7.95 -6.06
C THR A 6 1.00 -6.47 -6.38
N ILE A 7 1.89 -5.97 -7.25
CA ILE A 7 1.92 -4.56 -7.64
C ILE A 7 0.82 -4.27 -8.67
N GLU A 8 0.02 -3.25 -8.41
CA GLU A 8 -1.02 -2.77 -9.31
C GLU A 8 -0.58 -1.50 -10.04
N ILE A 9 0.09 -0.60 -9.34
CA ILE A 9 0.39 0.75 -9.81
C ILE A 9 1.86 1.06 -9.59
N LEU A 10 2.55 1.42 -10.68
CA LEU A 10 3.95 1.79 -10.63
C LEU A 10 4.14 3.18 -10.03
N LYS A 11 5.28 3.41 -9.39
CA LYS A 11 5.71 4.76 -9.02
C LYS A 11 5.66 5.71 -10.22
N GLY A 12 5.12 6.91 -9.96
CA GLY A 12 4.95 7.98 -10.93
C GLY A 12 3.69 7.88 -11.79
N GLN A 13 2.93 6.79 -11.72
CA GLN A 13 1.73 6.62 -12.54
C GLN A 13 0.57 7.48 -12.06
N ARG A 14 -0.24 7.91 -13.05
CA ARG A 14 -1.50 8.61 -12.84
C ARG A 14 -2.72 7.79 -13.31
N ASN A 15 -2.48 6.68 -14.01
CA ASN A 15 -3.50 5.66 -14.15
C ASN A 15 -3.57 4.86 -12.85
N LYS A 16 -4.72 4.89 -12.18
CA LYS A 16 -5.00 4.00 -11.06
C LYS A 16 -5.52 2.69 -11.64
N TYR A 17 -4.64 1.70 -11.66
CA TYR A 17 -5.01 0.33 -11.93
C TYR A 17 -5.52 -0.33 -10.63
N GLU A 18 -6.23 -1.43 -10.79
CA GLU A 18 -6.64 -2.35 -9.72
C GLU A 18 -6.70 -3.76 -10.28
N ILE A 19 -6.56 -4.77 -9.44
CA ILE A 19 -6.80 -6.16 -9.78
C ILE A 19 -8.23 -6.52 -9.38
N ASP A 20 -8.95 -7.08 -10.34
CA ASP A 20 -10.24 -7.70 -10.10
C ASP A 20 -10.00 -9.03 -9.36
N HIS A 21 -10.16 -9.04 -8.03
CA HIS A 21 -9.80 -10.18 -7.17
C HIS A 21 -10.60 -11.46 -7.46
N GLU A 22 -11.76 -11.37 -8.13
CA GLU A 22 -12.50 -12.56 -8.58
C GLU A 22 -11.85 -13.23 -9.80
N THR A 23 -11.23 -12.43 -10.68
CA THR A 23 -10.73 -12.90 -11.98
C THR A 23 -9.21 -12.86 -12.14
N GLY A 24 -8.50 -12.17 -11.24
CA GLY A 24 -7.07 -11.91 -11.31
C GLY A 24 -6.65 -10.96 -12.44
N ARG A 25 -7.59 -10.21 -13.03
CA ARG A 25 -7.32 -9.34 -14.19
C ARG A 25 -7.00 -7.91 -13.75
N VAL A 26 -5.94 -7.34 -14.33
CA VAL A 26 -5.66 -5.91 -14.19
C VAL A 26 -6.71 -5.10 -14.94
N ARG A 27 -7.30 -4.13 -14.25
CA ARG A 27 -8.31 -3.19 -14.72
C ARG A 27 -7.82 -1.76 -14.50
N LEU A 28 -8.16 -0.86 -15.43
CA LEU A 28 -8.03 0.57 -15.18
C LEU A 28 -9.30 1.03 -14.45
N ASP A 29 -9.17 1.41 -13.19
CA ASP A 29 -10.24 2.04 -12.41
C ASP A 29 -10.51 3.44 -12.96
N ARG A 30 -9.48 4.31 -12.89
CA ARG A 30 -9.56 5.69 -13.38
C ARG A 30 -8.20 6.32 -13.64
N TYR A 31 -8.20 7.44 -14.34
CA TYR A 31 -7.08 8.38 -14.34
C TYR A 31 -7.27 9.39 -13.20
N LEU A 32 -6.23 9.66 -12.39
CA LEU A 32 -6.37 10.58 -11.24
C LEU A 32 -6.77 11.98 -11.68
N TYR A 33 -7.65 12.62 -10.92
CA TYR A 33 -8.18 13.95 -11.23
C TYR A 33 -7.17 15.08 -10.94
N THR A 34 -6.23 14.85 -10.02
CA THR A 34 -5.12 15.74 -9.69
C THR A 34 -3.89 15.46 -10.54
N SER A 35 -2.99 16.43 -10.71
CA SER A 35 -1.73 16.26 -11.45
C SER A 35 -0.64 15.54 -10.65
N MET A 36 -1.02 14.50 -9.91
CA MET A 36 -0.14 13.72 -9.04
C MET A 36 0.15 12.35 -9.65
N GLY A 37 1.24 11.72 -9.21
CA GLY A 37 1.54 10.33 -9.51
C GLY A 37 1.90 9.57 -8.24
N TYR A 38 1.67 8.26 -8.22
CA TYR A 38 1.93 7.43 -7.05
C TYR A 38 3.40 7.55 -6.58
N PRO A 39 3.68 7.75 -5.29
CA PRO A 39 5.03 8.04 -4.78
C PRO A 39 5.93 6.80 -4.71
N THR A 40 5.32 5.62 -4.71
CA THR A 40 5.94 4.30 -4.60
C THR A 40 5.25 3.32 -5.55
N ASP A 41 5.81 2.13 -5.73
CA ASP A 41 5.05 1.03 -6.30
C ASP A 41 3.99 0.60 -5.28
N TYR A 42 2.77 0.41 -5.74
CA TYR A 42 1.57 0.25 -4.93
C TYR A 42 0.78 -0.97 -5.39
N GLY A 43 0.20 -1.70 -4.43
CA GLY A 43 -0.71 -2.81 -4.69
C GLY A 43 -1.23 -3.36 -3.37
N PHE A 44 -1.33 -4.68 -3.26
CA PHE A 44 -1.87 -5.34 -2.07
C PHE A 44 -1.06 -6.58 -1.66
N ILE A 45 -1.23 -6.99 -0.41
CA ILE A 45 -0.62 -8.20 0.16
C ILE A 45 -1.50 -9.41 -0.17
N GLU A 46 -0.91 -10.42 -0.81
CA GLU A 46 -1.61 -11.68 -1.12
C GLU A 46 -2.10 -12.39 0.16
N ASP A 47 -3.22 -13.11 0.04
CA ASP A 47 -3.83 -13.89 1.13
C ASP A 47 -4.17 -13.06 2.40
N THR A 48 -4.60 -11.82 2.20
CA THR A 48 -5.07 -10.93 3.28
C THR A 48 -6.48 -10.41 3.02
N LEU A 49 -7.19 -10.07 4.10
CA LEU A 49 -8.50 -9.42 4.06
C LEU A 49 -8.55 -8.30 5.09
N GLY A 50 -8.66 -7.06 4.64
CA GLY A 50 -8.82 -5.85 5.43
C GLY A 50 -10.19 -5.77 6.12
N GLU A 51 -10.40 -4.72 6.92
CA GLU A 51 -11.69 -4.47 7.58
C GLU A 51 -12.77 -3.95 6.62
N ASP A 52 -12.35 -3.39 5.48
CA ASP A 52 -13.21 -2.90 4.41
C ASP A 52 -13.63 -4.00 3.42
N GLY A 53 -13.05 -5.19 3.54
CA GLY A 53 -13.35 -6.36 2.70
C GLY A 53 -12.46 -6.50 1.47
N ASP A 54 -11.50 -5.60 1.27
CA ASP A 54 -10.49 -5.71 0.22
C ASP A 54 -9.17 -6.26 0.81
N PRO A 55 -8.24 -6.81 0.00
CA PRO A 55 -6.92 -7.18 0.48
C PRO A 55 -6.16 -5.97 1.07
N LEU A 56 -5.26 -6.23 2.03
CA LEU A 56 -4.54 -5.15 2.70
C LEU A 56 -3.57 -4.47 1.73
N ASP A 57 -3.70 -3.15 1.59
CA ASP A 57 -2.86 -2.34 0.71
C ASP A 57 -1.38 -2.35 1.14
N ALA A 58 -0.50 -2.27 0.15
CA ALA A 58 0.95 -2.17 0.35
C ALA A 58 1.62 -1.15 -0.59
N MET A 59 2.62 -0.49 -0.05
CA MET A 59 3.57 0.36 -0.76
C MET A 59 4.95 -0.28 -0.69
N VAL A 60 5.62 -0.49 -1.82
CA VAL A 60 6.94 -1.10 -1.87
C VAL A 60 7.97 -0.07 -2.34
N LEU A 61 8.97 0.19 -1.50
CA LEU A 61 10.12 1.00 -1.89
C LEU A 61 11.03 0.16 -2.80
N LEU A 62 11.20 0.60 -4.05
CA LEU A 62 12.01 -0.08 -5.05
C LEU A 62 13.01 0.87 -5.71
N PRO A 63 14.20 0.39 -6.10
CA PRO A 63 15.15 1.19 -6.87
C PRO A 63 14.65 1.47 -8.29
N GLN A 64 13.80 0.59 -8.83
CA GLN A 64 13.16 0.72 -10.13
C GLN A 64 11.78 0.04 -10.08
N SER A 65 10.76 0.70 -10.61
CA SER A 65 9.40 0.16 -10.63
C SER A 65 9.28 -1.10 -11.48
N VAL A 66 8.31 -1.94 -11.12
CA VAL A 66 7.93 -3.15 -11.86
C VAL A 66 6.72 -2.87 -12.75
N PHE A 67 5.92 -3.86 -13.12
CA PHE A 67 4.72 -3.70 -13.95
C PHE A 67 3.48 -4.20 -13.20
N PRO A 68 2.24 -3.81 -13.59
CA PRO A 68 1.03 -4.29 -12.95
C PRO A 68 0.91 -5.81 -13.05
N GLY A 69 0.58 -6.48 -11.95
CA GLY A 69 0.52 -7.93 -11.81
C GLY A 69 1.86 -8.60 -11.48
N VAL A 70 2.95 -7.84 -11.29
CA VAL A 70 4.22 -8.41 -10.81
C VAL A 70 4.16 -8.63 -9.30
N ILE A 71 4.57 -9.81 -8.86
CA ILE A 71 4.73 -10.17 -7.45
C ILE A 71 6.12 -9.75 -6.97
N VAL A 72 6.18 -9.12 -5.81
CA VAL A 72 7.41 -8.79 -5.08
C VAL A 72 7.32 -9.38 -3.68
N GLU A 73 8.23 -10.29 -3.35
CA GLU A 73 8.40 -10.77 -1.97
C GLU A 73 8.97 -9.63 -1.11
N ALA A 74 8.23 -9.23 -0.08
CA ALA A 74 8.48 -8.02 0.67
C ALA A 74 8.42 -8.28 2.20
N ARG A 75 8.96 -7.32 2.96
CA ARG A 75 8.84 -7.27 4.42
C ARG A 75 8.37 -5.89 4.88
N PRO A 76 7.58 -5.80 5.96
CA PRO A 76 7.04 -4.54 6.42
C PRO A 76 8.11 -3.76 7.20
N VAL A 77 8.08 -2.44 7.08
CA VAL A 77 8.90 -1.51 7.87
C VAL A 77 8.04 -0.49 8.61
N GLY A 78 6.78 -0.32 8.24
CA GLY A 78 5.82 0.52 8.95
C GLY A 78 4.47 0.49 8.25
N MET A 79 3.55 1.35 8.67
CA MET A 79 2.23 1.45 8.08
C MET A 79 1.74 2.89 8.10
N PHE A 80 1.18 3.33 6.98
CA PHE A 80 0.49 4.59 6.87
C PHE A 80 -0.97 4.37 7.22
N ARG A 81 -1.42 4.98 8.31
CA ARG A 81 -2.81 4.95 8.73
C ARG A 81 -3.54 6.16 8.21
N MET A 82 -4.65 5.93 7.54
CA MET A 82 -5.53 7.02 7.14
C MET A 82 -7.00 6.66 7.30
N THR A 83 -7.82 7.70 7.41
CA THR A 83 -9.28 7.56 7.42
C THR A 83 -9.86 8.49 6.37
N ASP A 84 -10.59 7.93 5.41
CA ASP A 84 -11.25 8.67 4.33
C ASP A 84 -12.78 8.65 4.46
N GLU A 85 -13.50 8.88 3.36
CA GLU A 85 -14.97 8.84 3.36
C GLU A 85 -15.59 7.45 3.57
N LYS A 86 -14.82 6.37 3.35
CA LYS A 86 -15.27 4.98 3.48
C LYS A 86 -14.90 4.33 4.79
N GLY A 87 -13.90 4.84 5.51
CA GLY A 87 -13.46 4.25 6.78
C GLY A 87 -11.96 4.34 6.98
N GLY A 88 -11.40 3.40 7.75
CA GLY A 88 -9.95 3.19 7.83
C GLY A 88 -9.43 2.61 6.51
N ASP A 89 -8.26 3.08 6.08
CA ASP A 89 -7.67 2.78 4.77
C ASP A 89 -6.13 2.63 4.92
N ASP A 90 -5.73 1.67 5.74
CA ASP A 90 -4.34 1.46 6.17
C ASP A 90 -3.47 0.87 5.05
N LYS A 91 -2.23 1.35 4.91
CA LYS A 91 -1.29 0.95 3.84
C LYS A 91 0.05 0.56 4.41
N VAL A 92 0.45 -0.69 4.22
CA VAL A 92 1.72 -1.20 4.75
C VAL A 92 2.88 -0.68 3.91
N LEU A 93 3.87 -0.04 4.54
CA LEU A 93 5.11 0.33 3.87
C LEU A 93 6.11 -0.84 3.96
N CYS A 94 6.64 -1.23 2.81
CA CYS A 94 7.47 -2.42 2.64
C CYS A 94 8.76 -2.11 1.89
N VAL A 95 9.72 -3.01 2.07
CA VAL A 95 10.95 -3.11 1.26
C VAL A 95 11.10 -4.56 0.79
N PRO A 96 11.87 -4.85 -0.29
CA PRO A 96 12.13 -6.21 -0.74
C PRO A 96 12.70 -7.11 0.37
N ALA A 97 12.15 -8.31 0.50
CA ALA A 97 12.70 -9.34 1.38
C ALA A 97 14.02 -9.88 0.81
N GLY A 98 14.92 -10.36 1.67
CA GLY A 98 16.18 -11.01 1.27
C GLY A 98 17.22 -10.13 0.55
N ASP A 99 16.98 -8.83 0.36
CA ASP A 99 17.92 -7.93 -0.33
C ASP A 99 18.74 -7.10 0.65
N HIS A 100 20.05 -7.42 0.75
CA HIS A 100 20.99 -6.75 1.65
C HIS A 100 21.09 -5.22 1.46
N ARG A 101 20.71 -4.69 0.29
CA ARG A 101 20.67 -3.24 0.07
C ARG A 101 19.67 -2.56 1.01
N TRP A 102 18.66 -3.28 1.50
CA TRP A 102 17.60 -2.77 2.37
C TRP A 102 17.80 -3.13 3.85
N ASP A 103 18.86 -3.86 4.23
CA ASP A 103 19.09 -4.32 5.61
C ASP A 103 19.17 -3.17 6.65
N HIS A 104 19.44 -1.96 6.20
CA HIS A 104 19.49 -0.77 7.05
C HIS A 104 18.11 -0.15 7.34
N ILE A 105 17.05 -0.58 6.66
CA ILE A 105 15.67 -0.11 6.88
C ILE A 105 14.89 -1.20 7.60
N GLN A 106 14.71 -1.09 8.91
CA GLN A 106 14.08 -2.11 9.76
C GLN A 106 12.77 -1.65 10.38
N ASP A 107 12.60 -0.36 10.63
CA ASP A 107 11.39 0.27 11.13
C ASP A 107 11.13 1.60 10.39
N ILE A 108 9.99 2.24 10.65
CA ILE A 108 9.56 3.45 9.97
C ILE A 108 10.54 4.61 10.20
N ALA A 109 11.20 4.61 11.36
CA ALA A 109 12.19 5.61 11.74
C ALA A 109 13.48 5.53 10.90
N ASP A 110 13.73 4.43 10.21
CA ASP A 110 14.89 4.27 9.32
C ASP A 110 14.61 4.84 7.92
N VAL A 111 13.34 5.07 7.57
CA VAL A 111 12.95 5.68 6.29
C VAL A 111 13.14 7.21 6.38
N PRO A 112 13.78 7.86 5.38
CA PRO A 112 13.97 9.29 5.41
C PRO A 112 12.63 10.05 5.55
N GLU A 113 12.58 11.01 6.49
CA GLU A 113 11.37 11.79 6.80
C GLU A 113 10.75 12.44 5.55
N PHE A 114 11.59 12.96 4.64
CA PHE A 114 11.11 13.54 3.38
C PHE A 114 10.37 12.54 2.49
N GLU A 115 10.78 11.26 2.47
CA GLU A 115 10.07 10.23 1.72
C GLU A 115 8.69 9.93 2.34
N LEU A 116 8.63 9.87 3.68
CA LEU A 116 7.41 9.69 4.43
C LEU A 116 6.42 10.85 4.21
N ASP A 117 6.92 12.08 4.18
CA ASP A 117 6.13 13.28 3.92
C ASP A 117 5.58 13.32 2.49
N VAL A 118 6.38 12.93 1.49
CA VAL A 118 5.92 12.84 0.09
C VAL A 118 4.81 11.82 -0.06
N ILE A 119 4.93 10.65 0.58
CA ILE A 119 3.89 9.62 0.58
C ILE A 119 2.62 10.14 1.26
N LYS A 120 2.74 10.72 2.47
CA LYS A 120 1.62 11.29 3.21
C LYS A 120 0.91 12.38 2.40
N HIS A 121 1.66 13.30 1.80
CA HIS A 121 1.12 14.36 0.96
C HIS A 121 0.33 13.79 -0.23
N PHE A 122 0.80 12.72 -0.87
CA PHE A 122 0.07 12.07 -1.95
C PHE A 122 -1.31 11.58 -1.50
N PHE A 123 -1.39 10.76 -0.44
CA PHE A 123 -2.66 10.18 -0.01
C PHE A 123 -3.64 11.21 0.56
N VAL A 124 -3.13 12.29 1.16
CA VAL A 124 -3.97 13.40 1.62
C VAL A 124 -4.62 14.16 0.46
N HIS A 125 -3.92 14.31 -0.68
CA HIS A 125 -4.32 15.26 -1.73
C HIS A 125 -4.76 14.63 -3.06
N TYR A 126 -4.43 13.38 -3.37
CA TYR A 126 -4.64 12.84 -4.72
C TYR A 126 -6.13 12.81 -5.15
N LYS A 127 -7.05 12.76 -4.18
CA LYS A 127 -8.51 12.79 -4.34
C LYS A 127 -9.12 14.20 -4.23
N ASP A 128 -8.34 15.29 -4.09
CA ASP A 128 -8.86 16.65 -3.84
C ASP A 128 -9.87 17.16 -4.89
N LEU A 129 -9.76 16.67 -6.12
CA LEU A 129 -10.66 17.04 -7.23
C LEU A 129 -11.73 15.98 -7.53
N GLU A 130 -11.90 14.99 -6.64
CA GLU A 130 -12.99 14.01 -6.69
C GLU A 130 -14.16 14.47 -5.79
N PRO A 131 -15.35 14.74 -6.33
CA PRO A 131 -16.47 15.25 -5.53
C PRO A 131 -16.87 14.30 -4.38
N GLY A 132 -16.93 14.84 -3.16
CA GLY A 132 -17.37 14.10 -1.97
C GLY A 132 -16.28 13.25 -1.29
N LYS A 133 -15.03 13.29 -1.76
CA LYS A 133 -13.88 12.65 -1.12
C LYS A 133 -13.21 13.58 -0.11
N PHE A 134 -12.70 13.03 0.97
CA PHE A 134 -11.93 13.75 1.99
C PHE A 134 -11.02 12.81 2.77
N VAL A 135 -9.99 13.36 3.43
CA VAL A 135 -9.16 12.64 4.40
C VAL A 135 -9.31 13.32 5.77
N LYS A 136 -9.61 12.52 6.81
CA LYS A 136 -9.83 13.01 8.18
C LYS A 136 -8.57 12.96 9.04
N ALA A 137 -7.79 11.90 8.90
CA ALA A 137 -6.58 11.66 9.66
C ALA A 137 -5.59 10.90 8.78
N ALA A 138 -4.30 11.15 8.99
CA ALA A 138 -3.20 10.54 8.24
C ALA A 138 -1.93 10.56 9.12
N ASP A 139 -1.44 9.39 9.53
CA ASP A 139 -0.23 9.30 10.35
C ASP A 139 0.56 8.01 10.11
N TRP A 140 1.81 8.01 10.54
CA TRP A 140 2.71 6.86 10.44
C TRP A 140 2.76 6.07 11.74
N VAL A 141 2.74 4.74 11.62
CA VAL A 141 3.04 3.83 12.73
C VAL A 141 4.20 2.89 12.37
N GLY A 142 4.89 2.41 13.39
CA GLY A 142 6.06 1.56 13.25
C GLY A 142 5.74 0.14 12.79
N ARG A 143 6.80 -0.61 12.52
CA ARG A 143 6.75 -1.99 12.02
C ARG A 143 5.89 -2.92 12.87
N ALA A 144 5.96 -2.83 14.20
CA ALA A 144 5.22 -3.72 15.09
C ALA A 144 3.70 -3.61 14.88
N GLU A 145 3.18 -2.40 14.65
CA GLU A 145 1.76 -2.20 14.38
C GLU A 145 1.36 -2.65 12.97
N ALA A 146 2.27 -2.50 12.00
CA ALA A 146 2.10 -3.04 10.65
C ALA A 146 2.01 -4.58 10.66
N GLU A 147 2.97 -5.25 11.32
CA GLU A 147 2.97 -6.72 11.46
C GLU A 147 1.70 -7.21 12.17
N ALA A 148 1.21 -6.47 13.17
CA ALA A 148 -0.03 -6.82 13.87
C ALA A 148 -1.28 -6.68 12.97
N GLU A 149 -1.35 -5.67 12.11
CA GLU A 149 -2.46 -5.52 11.15
C GLU A 149 -2.43 -6.60 10.07
N ILE A 150 -1.25 -6.89 9.51
CA ILE A 150 -1.08 -7.98 8.53
C ILE A 150 -1.55 -9.31 9.13
N GLN A 151 -1.15 -9.61 10.36
CA GLN A 151 -1.57 -10.83 11.05
C GLN A 151 -3.10 -10.89 11.21
N ARG A 152 -3.75 -9.79 11.60
CA ARG A 152 -5.23 -9.72 11.67
C ARG A 152 -5.87 -9.93 10.30
N SER A 153 -5.31 -9.34 9.25
CA SER A 153 -5.84 -9.50 7.88
C SER A 153 -5.68 -10.92 7.36
N VAL A 154 -4.57 -11.60 7.64
CA VAL A 154 -4.38 -13.02 7.31
C VAL A 154 -5.38 -13.90 8.06
N GLU A 155 -5.64 -13.61 9.34
CA GLU A 155 -6.63 -14.35 10.13
C GLU A 155 -8.05 -14.16 9.58
N ARG A 156 -8.42 -12.93 9.19
CA ARG A 156 -9.70 -12.65 8.53
C ARG A 156 -9.85 -13.39 7.21
N PHE A 157 -8.80 -13.38 6.36
CA PHE A 157 -8.80 -14.10 5.09
C PHE A 157 -9.08 -15.60 5.27
N LYS A 158 -8.37 -16.24 6.20
CA LYS A 158 -8.56 -17.67 6.54
C LYS A 158 -9.94 -17.97 7.11
N ALA A 159 -10.47 -17.08 7.95
CA ALA A 159 -11.79 -17.26 8.55
C ALA A 159 -12.92 -17.10 7.52
N GLY A 160 -12.70 -16.29 6.47
CA GLY A 160 -13.63 -16.11 5.35
C GLY A 160 -13.77 -17.33 4.43
N GLY A 161 -12.85 -18.30 4.53
CA GLY A 161 -12.87 -19.53 3.72
C GLY A 161 -12.40 -19.30 2.27
N HIS A 162 -11.57 -18.29 2.06
CA HIS A 162 -10.86 -18.04 0.80
C HIS A 162 -9.68 -19.00 0.62
#